data_AF-A0A163JR79-F1
#
_entry.id   AF-A0A163JR79-F1
#
_cell.length_a   1.000
_cell.length_b   1.000
_cell.length_c   1.000
_cell.angle_alpha   90.00
_cell.angle_beta   90.00
_cell.angle_gamma   90.00
#
_symmetry.space_group_name_H-M   'P 1'
#
loop_
_entity.id
_entity.type
_entity.pdbx_description
1 polymer ?
#
loop_
_entity_poly.entity_id
_entity_poly.type
_entity_poly.pdbx_seq_one_letter_code
_entity_poly.pdbx_strand_id
1 'polypeptide(L)' 'MFKFMFTALIGIALIAIGIYSIRHPDSWWFRRSRDDIELSDLRIWYLKFAGKMIIAFGALVILMSFQHL' A
#
# COMPACT_ATOMS: atom_id res chain seq x y z
N MET A 1 -11.37 -11.68 19.08
CA MET A 1 -12.38 -11.34 18.04
C MET A 1 -12.32 -9.89 17.52
N PHE A 2 -12.57 -8.83 18.32
CA PHE A 2 -12.49 -7.43 17.82
C PHE A 2 -11.09 -7.04 17.30
N LYS A 3 -10.04 -7.34 18.08
CA LYS A 3 -8.64 -7.09 17.69
C LYS A 3 -8.27 -7.80 16.38
N PHE A 4 -8.71 -9.05 16.22
CA PHE A 4 -8.53 -9.81 14.98
C PHE A 4 -9.15 -9.08 13.78
N MET A 5 -10.44 -8.74 13.84
CA MET A 5 -11.15 -8.09 12.73
C MET A 5 -10.50 -6.75 12.36
N PHE A 6 -10.13 -5.95 13.37
CA PHE A 6 -9.49 -4.66 13.13
C PHE A 6 -8.11 -4.81 12.45
N THR A 7 -7.26 -5.72 12.94
CA THR A 7 -5.94 -5.97 12.35
C THR A 7 -6.06 -6.54 10.93
N ALA A 8 -7.01 -7.45 10.68
CA ALA A 8 -7.27 -7.99 9.34
C ALA A 8 -7.71 -6.89 8.36
N LEU A 9 -8.59 -5.98 8.80
CA LEU A 9 -9.04 -4.83 7.98
C LEU A 9 -7.89 -3.88 7.64
N ILE A 10 -6.97 -3.62 8.58
CA ILE A 10 -5.77 -2.83 8.29
C ILE A 10 -4.92 -3.51 7.21
N GLY A 11 -4.72 -4.81 7.31
CA GLY A 11 -3.96 -5.55 6.29
C GLY A 11 -4.61 -5.51 4.91
N ILE A 12 -5.94 -5.60 4.83
CA ILE A 12 -6.71 -5.44 3.59
C ILE A 12 -6.55 -4.02 3.03
N ALA A 13 -6.63 -2.99 3.89
CA ALA A 13 -6.44 -1.60 3.48
C ALA A 13 -5.03 -1.35 2.92
N LEU A 14 -3.99 -1.93 3.55
CA LEU A 14 -2.62 -1.88 3.05
C LEU A 14 -2.52 -2.51 1.66
N ILE A 15 -3.08 -3.70 1.45
CA ILE A 15 -3.09 -4.35 0.13
C ILE A 15 -3.78 -3.46 -0.91
N ALA A 16 -4.94 -2.88 -0.58
CA ALA A 16 -5.66 -1.99 -1.48
C ALA A 16 -4.83 -0.76 -1.86
N ILE A 17 -4.16 -0.12 -0.89
CA ILE A 17 -3.27 1.02 -1.12
C ILE A 17 -2.09 0.63 -2.01
N GLY A 18 -1.46 -0.53 -1.75
CA GLY A 18 -0.33 -1.00 -2.56
C GLY A 18 -0.74 -1.35 -3.99
N ILE A 19 -1.93 -1.92 -4.20
CA ILE A 19 -2.49 -2.15 -5.55
C ILE A 19 -2.76 -0.80 -6.24
N TYR A 20 -3.35 0.15 -5.52
CA TYR A 20 -3.65 1.48 -6.04
C TYR A 20 -2.38 2.23 -6.45
N SER A 21 -1.29 2.14 -5.68
CA SER A 21 -0.01 2.78 -6.03
C SER A 21 0.67 2.17 -7.25
N ILE A 22 0.45 0.87 -7.52
CA ILE A 22 0.97 0.20 -8.72
C ILE A 22 0.16 0.59 -9.97
N ARG A 23 -1.18 0.66 -9.84
CA ARG A 23 -2.10 0.95 -10.96
C ARG A 23 -2.18 2.43 -11.31
N HIS A 24 -2.11 3.30 -10.31
CA HIS A 24 -2.27 4.75 -10.46
C HIS A 24 -1.11 5.49 -9.75
N PRO A 25 0.14 5.29 -10.18
CA PRO A 25 1.31 5.94 -9.57
C PRO A 25 1.30 7.47 -9.74
N ASP A 26 0.51 7.97 -10.69
CA ASP A 26 0.27 9.38 -11.04
C ASP A 26 -0.87 10.03 -10.24
N SER A 27 -1.62 9.26 -9.45
CA SER A 27 -2.70 9.77 -8.58
C SER A 27 -2.20 10.87 -7.65
N TRP A 28 -3.09 11.83 -7.30
CA TRP A 28 -2.75 12.90 -6.35
C TRP A 28 -2.11 12.34 -5.09
N TRP A 29 -2.57 11.17 -4.63
CA TRP A 29 -2.15 10.54 -3.38
C TRP A 29 -0.64 10.28 -3.31
N PHE A 30 -0.02 10.14 -4.48
CA PHE A 30 1.41 9.88 -4.63
C PHE A 30 2.17 11.06 -5.25
N ARG A 31 1.46 12.11 -5.67
CA ARG A 31 2.06 13.38 -6.10
C ARG A 31 2.51 14.16 -4.87
N ARG A 32 3.75 14.64 -4.91
CA ARG A 32 4.26 15.59 -3.90
C ARG A 32 3.75 16.98 -4.29
N SER A 33 3.16 17.73 -3.36
CA SER A 33 2.48 19.04 -3.58
C SER A 33 3.32 20.16 -4.22
N ARG A 34 4.56 19.91 -4.64
CA ARG A 34 5.47 20.87 -5.28
C ARG A 34 6.04 20.37 -6.62
N ASP A 35 5.71 19.15 -7.04
CA ASP A 35 6.17 18.61 -8.32
C ASP A 35 5.07 18.84 -9.38
N ASP A 36 5.10 20.02 -9.99
CA ASP A 36 4.49 20.29 -11.32
C ASP A 36 5.35 19.68 -12.45
N ILE A 37 6.43 18.99 -12.09
CA ILE A 37 7.31 18.23 -12.96
C ILE A 37 6.70 16.84 -13.18
N GLU A 38 6.69 16.42 -14.45
CA GLU A 38 6.28 15.08 -14.89
C GLU A 38 6.95 13.99 -14.02
N LEU A 39 6.17 12.99 -13.58
CA LEU A 39 6.71 11.92 -12.73
C LEU A 39 7.84 11.20 -13.48
N SER A 40 9.07 11.29 -12.97
CA SER A 40 10.19 10.58 -13.59
C SER A 40 9.97 9.07 -13.58
N ASP A 41 10.45 8.37 -14.61
CA ASP A 41 10.35 6.91 -14.72
C ASP A 41 10.91 6.18 -13.49
N LEU A 42 11.99 6.73 -12.92
CA LEU A 42 12.59 6.27 -11.66
C LEU A 42 11.62 6.33 -10.48
N ARG A 43 10.83 7.40 -10.38
CA ARG A 43 9.83 7.56 -9.32
C ARG A 43 8.65 6.61 -9.54
N ILE A 44 8.18 6.45 -10.77
CA ILE A 44 7.13 5.49 -11.10
C ILE A 44 7.58 4.07 -10.76
N TRP A 45 8.83 3.72 -11.10
CA TRP A 45 9.41 2.43 -10.76
C TRP A 45 9.48 2.22 -9.24
N TYR A 46 9.94 3.23 -8.49
CA TYR A 46 9.97 3.18 -7.03
C TYR A 46 8.57 3.03 -6.43
N LEU A 47 7.56 3.75 -6.91
CA LEU A 47 6.16 3.65 -6.46
C LEU A 47 5.58 2.25 -6.67
N LYS A 48 5.87 1.64 -7.82
CA LYS A 48 5.48 0.26 -8.11
C LYS A 48 6.19 -0.74 -7.21
N PHE A 49 7.47 -0.53 -6.92
CA PHE A 49 8.22 -1.38 -5.99
C PHE A 49 7.69 -1.25 -4.56
N ALA A 50 7.51 -0.02 -4.06
CA ALA A 50 6.95 0.25 -2.74
C ALA A 50 5.54 -0.33 -2.61
N GLY A 51 4.70 -0.22 -3.64
CA GLY A 51 3.37 -0.83 -3.68
C GLY A 51 3.41 -2.35 -3.49
N LYS A 52 4.33 -3.05 -4.17
CA LYS A 52 4.53 -4.50 -3.98
C LYS A 52 4.94 -4.84 -2.55
N MET A 53 5.85 -4.05 -1.96
CA MET A 53 6.27 -4.23 -0.56
C MET A 53 5.13 -4.00 0.42
N ILE A 54 4.28 -3.00 0.18
CA ILE A 54 3.08 -2.71 1.00
C ILE A 54 2.08 -3.87 0.90
N ILE A 55 1.86 -4.44 -0.29
CA ILE A 55 1.00 -5.63 -0.45
C ILE A 55 1.53 -6.81 0.36
N ALA A 56 2.84 -7.10 0.25
CA ALA A 56 3.46 -8.18 1.00
C ALA A 56 3.33 -7.96 2.52
N PHE A 57 3.55 -6.72 2.98
CA PHE A 57 3.37 -6.36 4.38
C PHE A 57 1.91 -6.49 4.85
N GLY A 58 0.94 -6.04 4.05
CA GLY A 58 -0.48 -6.21 4.35
C GLY A 58 -0.90 -7.68 4.48
N ALA A 59 -0.35 -8.56 3.62
CA ALA A 59 -0.56 -10.00 3.74
C ALA A 59 0.03 -10.57 5.04
N LEU A 60 1.22 -10.12 5.45
CA LEU A 60 1.81 -10.49 6.74
C LEU A 60 0.97 -10.02 7.93
N VAL A 61 0.43 -8.80 7.88
CA VAL A 61 -0.47 -8.26 8.92
C VAL A 61 -1.73 -9.11 9.04
N ILE A 62 -2.32 -9.53 7.92
CA ILE A 62 -3.47 -10.45 7.92
C ILE A 62 -3.08 -11.79 8.55
N LEU A 63 -1.95 -12.38 8.16
CA LEU A 63 -1.46 -13.63 8.74
C LEU A 63 -1.25 -13.53 10.26
N MET A 64 -0.62 -12.46 10.73
CA MET A 64 -0.41 -12.23 12.16
C MET A 64 -1.71 -11.97 12.91
N SER A 65 -2.74 -11.45 12.26
CA SER A 65 -4.04 -11.24 12.90
C SER A 65 -4.62 -12.55 13.48
N PHE A 66 -4.38 -13.69 12.83
CA PHE A 66 -4.84 -15.00 13.28
C PHE A 66 -4.19 -15.47 14.59
N GLN A 67 -3.08 -14.88 15.02
CA GLN A 67 -2.51 -15.15 16.36
C GLN A 67 -3.39 -14.59 17.50
N HIS A 68 -4.30 -13.67 17.18
CA HIS A 68 -5.25 -13.07 18.13
C HIS A 68 -6.65 -13.69 18.04
N LEU A 69 -6.78 -14.82 17.34
CA LEU A 69 -8.01 -15.61 17.21
C LEU A 69 -8.13 -16.58 18.40
#